data_AF-A0A534HJ55-F1
#
_entry.id   AF-A0A534HJ55-F1
#
_cell.length_a   1.000
_cell.length_b   1.000
_cell.length_c   1.000
_cell.angle_alpha   90.00
_cell.angle_beta   90.00
_cell.angle_gamma   90.00
#
_symmetry.space_group_name_H-M   'P 1'
#
loop_
_entity.id
_entity.type
_entity.pdbx_description
1 polymer ?
#
loop_
_entity_poly.entity_id
_entity_poly.type
_entity_poly.pdbx_seq_one_letter_code
_entity_poly.pdbx_strand_id
1 'polypeptide(L)'
;MRGKLPRPAMAACTAALMASGLRTVAAGDIPAQVFHEPVYLDARALEQLRETNPDHYGRARRILAAANHLCRPHAPEVYFARLGVRDWSCAPMLLLTSNPPQWRIGFRLDHTRYVASVFVTDDPPRPAPVR
;
A
#
# COMPACT_ATOMS: atom_id res chain seq x y z
N MET A 1 22.70 -68.90 -9.34
CA MET A 1 21.32 -69.00 -9.87
C MET A 1 20.34 -69.18 -8.70
N ARG A 2 19.25 -68.39 -8.69
CA ARG A 2 17.99 -68.52 -7.93
C ARG A 2 18.00 -68.51 -6.38
N GLY A 3 17.12 -67.66 -5.83
CA GLY A 3 16.50 -67.81 -4.50
C GLY A 3 16.20 -66.46 -3.84
N LYS A 4 15.09 -65.79 -4.18
CA LYS A 4 13.82 -65.72 -3.40
C LYS A 4 13.96 -65.03 -2.02
N LEU A 5 13.28 -63.87 -1.90
CA LEU A 5 12.95 -63.16 -0.65
C LEU A 5 12.40 -64.10 0.45
N PRO A 6 12.50 -63.66 1.71
CA PRO A 6 11.34 -63.68 2.60
C PRO A 6 10.91 -62.27 3.04
N ARG A 7 9.61 -62.17 3.27
CA ARG A 7 8.78 -60.99 3.57
C ARG A 7 8.73 -60.69 5.08
N PRO A 8 8.19 -59.52 5.48
CA PRO A 8 8.48 -58.82 6.73
C PRO A 8 7.63 -59.28 7.93
N ALA A 9 8.19 -59.19 9.13
CA ALA A 9 7.42 -59.22 10.37
C ALA A 9 6.84 -57.82 10.64
N MET A 10 5.54 -57.68 10.42
CA MET A 10 4.73 -56.57 10.92
C MET A 10 4.73 -56.59 12.46
N ALA A 11 5.23 -55.52 13.08
CA ALA A 11 4.77 -55.12 14.40
C ALA A 11 4.05 -53.78 14.23
N ALA A 12 2.73 -53.88 14.05
CA ALA A 12 1.84 -52.74 14.04
C ALA A 12 1.67 -52.24 15.48
N CYS A 13 2.21 -51.05 15.77
CA CYS A 13 1.71 -50.21 16.85
C CYS A 13 1.05 -48.98 16.22
N THR A 14 -0.21 -49.15 15.83
CA THR A 14 -1.11 -48.06 15.47
C THR A 14 -1.47 -47.29 16.74
N ALA A 15 -0.82 -46.15 16.96
CA ALA A 15 -1.36 -45.09 17.80
C ALA A 15 -1.93 -44.01 16.87
N ALA A 16 -3.23 -44.10 16.62
CA ALA A 16 -4.01 -43.03 16.02
C ALA A 16 -4.14 -41.90 17.05
N LEU A 17 -3.50 -40.76 16.80
CA LEU A 17 -3.83 -39.51 17.49
C LEU A 17 -4.01 -38.37 16.48
N MET A 18 -5.25 -37.89 16.48
CA MET A 18 -5.70 -36.53 16.18
C MET A 18 -5.67 -36.06 14.72
N ALA A 19 -6.88 -36.11 14.17
CA ALA A 19 -7.36 -35.21 13.13
C ALA A 19 -7.25 -33.75 13.62
N SER A 20 -6.08 -33.15 13.40
CA SER A 20 -5.91 -31.70 13.38
C SER A 20 -5.39 -31.38 12.00
N GLY A 21 -6.22 -30.73 11.17
CA GLY A 21 -5.89 -30.27 9.82
C GLY A 21 -4.87 -29.14 9.80
N LEU A 22 -3.81 -29.24 10.60
CA LEU A 22 -2.66 -28.35 10.56
C LEU A 22 -1.85 -28.72 9.32
N ARG A 23 -2.19 -28.07 8.20
CA ARG A 23 -1.29 -28.01 7.05
C ARG A 23 -0.05 -27.26 7.52
N THR A 24 1.04 -27.98 7.75
CA THR A 24 2.38 -27.39 7.76
C THR A 24 2.62 -26.80 6.38
N VAL A 25 2.35 -25.50 6.26
CA VAL A 25 2.77 -24.73 5.09
C VAL A 25 4.28 -24.65 5.18
N ALA A 26 4.98 -25.10 4.14
CA ALA A 26 6.43 -24.95 4.07
C ALA A 26 6.74 -23.45 4.19
N ALA A 27 7.79 -23.10 4.94
CA ALA A 27 8.19 -21.70 5.17
C ALA A 27 8.55 -20.91 3.89
N GLY A 28 8.47 -21.53 2.71
CA GLY A 28 8.64 -20.90 1.40
C GLY A 28 7.36 -20.37 0.74
N ASP A 29 6.17 -20.65 1.29
CA ASP A 29 4.87 -20.24 0.69
C ASP A 29 4.25 -19.01 1.36
N ILE A 30 4.99 -18.25 2.18
CA ILE A 30 4.55 -16.89 2.50
C ILE A 30 4.79 -16.11 1.20
N PRO A 31 3.74 -15.68 0.46
CA PRO A 31 3.96 -14.82 -0.68
C PRO A 31 4.73 -13.62 -0.14
N ALA A 32 5.99 -13.49 -0.56
CA ALA A 32 6.77 -12.29 -0.31
C ALA A 32 5.84 -11.15 -0.70
N GLN A 33 5.48 -10.31 0.27
CA GLN A 33 4.59 -9.20 0.02
C GLN A 33 5.31 -8.36 -1.04
N VAL A 34 4.89 -8.48 -2.30
CA VAL A 34 5.47 -7.74 -3.41
C VAL A 34 4.99 -6.32 -3.18
N PHE A 35 5.77 -5.57 -2.40
CA PHE A 35 5.60 -4.14 -2.29
C PHE A 35 5.91 -3.59 -3.68
N HIS A 36 4.86 -3.34 -4.47
CA HIS A 36 5.04 -2.62 -5.72
C HIS A 36 5.60 -1.24 -5.38
N GLU A 37 6.75 -0.92 -5.97
CA GLU A 37 7.39 0.38 -5.83
C GLU A 37 6.36 1.47 -6.18
N PRO A 38 6.19 2.51 -5.34
CA PRO A 38 5.22 3.56 -5.62
C PRO A 38 5.60 4.32 -6.89
N VAL A 39 4.59 4.74 -7.65
CA VAL A 39 4.77 5.65 -8.78
C VAL A 39 4.80 7.08 -8.27
N TYR A 40 5.93 7.76 -8.45
CA TYR A 40 6.09 9.17 -8.11
C TYR A 40 5.51 10.05 -9.23
N LEU A 41 4.52 10.87 -8.88
CA LEU A 41 3.83 11.77 -9.80
C LEU A 41 4.44 13.17 -9.77
N ASP A 42 5.56 13.33 -10.47
CA ASP A 42 6.04 14.64 -10.90
C ASP A 42 5.32 15.10 -12.19
N ALA A 43 5.69 16.28 -12.72
CA ALA A 43 5.08 16.81 -13.93
C ALA A 43 5.23 15.89 -15.15
N ARG A 44 6.40 15.25 -15.31
CA ARG A 44 6.67 14.35 -16.44
C ARG A 44 5.88 13.05 -16.29
N ALA A 45 5.85 12.48 -15.08
CA ALA A 45 5.12 11.26 -14.79
C ALA A 45 3.60 11.46 -14.95
N LEU A 46 3.06 12.65 -14.65
CA LEU A 46 1.66 12.98 -14.92
C LEU A 46 1.34 13.02 -16.42
N GLU A 47 2.21 13.60 -17.24
CA GLU A 47 2.04 13.60 -18.69
C GLU A 47 2.11 12.18 -19.26
N GLN A 48 3.07 11.37 -18.79
CA GLN A 48 3.15 9.96 -19.17
C GLN A 48 1.92 9.17 -18.70
N LEU A 49 1.40 9.45 -17.51
CA LEU A 49 0.19 8.82 -17.00
C LEU A 49 -1.02 9.19 -17.87
N ARG A 50 -1.09 10.43 -18.38
CA ARG A 50 -2.16 10.86 -19.30
C ARG A 50 -2.19 10.01 -20.57
N GLU A 51 -1.03 9.64 -21.09
CA GLU A 51 -0.90 8.85 -22.32
C GLU A 51 -1.15 7.36 -22.07
N THR A 52 -0.62 6.82 -20.97
CA THR A 52 -0.62 5.38 -20.69
C THR A 52 -1.85 4.89 -19.94
N ASN A 53 -2.46 5.73 -19.10
CA ASN A 53 -3.67 5.41 -18.36
C ASN A 53 -4.51 6.68 -18.08
N PRO A 54 -5.32 7.12 -19.07
CA PRO A 54 -6.13 8.33 -18.97
C PRO A 54 -7.12 8.36 -17.80
N ASP A 55 -7.63 7.19 -17.37
CA ASP A 55 -8.53 7.10 -16.21
C ASP A 55 -7.80 7.43 -14.90
N HIS A 56 -6.67 6.76 -14.66
CA HIS A 56 -5.84 7.06 -13.49
C HIS A 56 -5.35 8.50 -13.51
N TYR A 57 -5.00 9.05 -14.68
CA TYR A 57 -4.66 10.48 -14.80
C TYR A 57 -5.82 11.38 -14.34
N GLY A 58 -7.05 11.14 -14.82
CA GLY A 58 -8.22 11.92 -14.44
C GLY A 58 -8.55 11.83 -12.94
N ARG A 59 -8.43 10.64 -12.35
CA ARG A 59 -8.59 10.42 -10.91
C ARG A 59 -7.48 11.08 -10.09
N ALA A 60 -6.21 10.86 -10.46
CA ALA A 60 -5.05 11.47 -9.82
C ALA A 60 -5.17 12.99 -9.82
N ARG A 61 -5.50 13.62 -10.96
CA ARG A 61 -5.69 15.08 -11.03
C ARG A 61 -6.74 15.62 -10.07
N ARG A 62 -7.88 14.94 -9.93
CA ARG A 62 -8.93 15.33 -8.96
C ARG A 62 -8.43 15.24 -7.52
N ILE A 63 -7.64 14.22 -7.21
CA ILE A 63 -7.04 14.02 -5.88
C ILE A 63 -5.98 15.09 -5.60
N LEU A 64 -5.08 15.35 -6.54
CA LEU A 64 -4.05 16.40 -6.42
C LEU A 64 -4.71 17.78 -6.19
N ALA A 65 -5.79 18.09 -6.91
CA ALA A 65 -6.52 19.34 -6.73
C ALA A 65 -7.24 19.43 -5.37
N ALA A 66 -7.66 18.30 -4.81
CA ALA A 66 -8.32 18.23 -3.50
C ALA A 66 -7.32 18.09 -2.33
N ALA A 67 -6.03 17.91 -2.59
CA ALA A 67 -5.04 17.52 -1.58
C ALA A 67 -4.98 18.46 -0.37
N ASN A 68 -5.08 19.77 -0.59
CA ASN A 68 -5.12 20.76 0.49
C ASN A 68 -6.26 20.51 1.48
N HIS A 69 -7.43 20.13 0.98
CA HIS A 69 -8.57 19.80 1.82
C HIS A 69 -8.41 18.42 2.49
N LEU A 70 -7.93 17.43 1.73
CA LEU A 70 -7.77 16.05 2.20
C LEU A 70 -6.66 15.87 3.26
N CYS A 71 -5.69 16.78 3.30
CA CYS A 71 -4.61 16.76 4.28
C CYS A 71 -4.91 17.60 5.54
N ARG A 72 -6.09 18.22 5.65
CA ARG A 72 -6.51 18.87 6.89
C ARG A 72 -6.76 17.82 7.98
N PRO A 73 -6.51 18.16 9.25
CA PRO A 73 -6.99 17.35 10.36
C PRO A 73 -8.49 17.09 10.23
N HIS A 74 -8.91 15.84 10.46
CA HIS A 74 -10.32 15.43 10.42
C HIS A 74 -11.04 15.64 9.08
N ALA A 75 -10.32 15.53 7.94
CA ALA A 75 -10.95 15.51 6.62
C ALA A 75 -12.09 14.45 6.58
N PRO A 76 -13.33 14.82 6.20
CA PRO A 76 -14.46 13.89 6.29
C PRO A 76 -14.28 12.68 5.37
N GLU A 77 -14.56 11.48 5.89
CA GLU A 77 -14.37 10.21 5.16
C GLU A 77 -15.11 10.14 3.82
N VAL A 78 -16.26 10.84 3.73
CA VAL A 78 -17.06 10.95 2.51
C VAL A 78 -16.27 11.50 1.31
N TYR A 79 -15.24 12.33 1.53
CA TYR A 79 -14.40 12.83 0.45
C TYR A 79 -13.52 11.73 -0.14
N PHE A 80 -12.96 10.85 0.69
CA PHE A 80 -12.15 9.72 0.22
C PHE A 80 -13.01 8.71 -0.55
N ALA A 81 -14.22 8.42 -0.05
CA ALA A 81 -15.16 7.53 -0.72
C ALA A 81 -15.60 8.06 -2.11
N ARG A 82 -15.95 9.36 -2.21
CA ARG A 82 -16.32 9.98 -3.50
C ARG A 82 -15.20 9.98 -4.53
N LEU A 83 -13.95 10.09 -4.08
CA LEU A 83 -12.77 10.07 -4.95
C LEU A 83 -12.23 8.65 -5.21
N GLY A 84 -12.79 7.63 -4.54
CA GLY A 84 -12.32 6.25 -4.64
C GLY A 84 -10.87 6.10 -4.20
N VAL A 85 -10.44 6.87 -3.19
CA VAL A 85 -9.07 6.90 -2.68
C VAL A 85 -8.91 5.87 -1.57
N ARG A 86 -7.85 5.06 -1.66
CA ARG A 86 -7.42 4.17 -0.57
C ARG A 86 -6.00 4.51 -0.11
N ASP A 87 -5.64 4.05 1.08
CA ASP A 87 -4.30 4.19 1.67
C ASP A 87 -3.79 5.64 1.64
N TRP A 88 -4.70 6.58 1.93
CA TRP A 88 -4.41 8.00 1.95
C TRP A 88 -3.40 8.32 3.06
N SER A 89 -2.43 9.16 2.72
CA SER A 89 -1.45 9.67 3.67
C SER A 89 -1.02 11.08 3.29
N CYS A 90 -0.81 11.91 4.30
CA CYS A 90 -0.19 13.23 4.17
C CYS A 90 0.95 13.31 5.17
N ALA A 91 2.17 13.41 4.67
CA ALA A 91 3.33 13.68 5.49
C ALA A 91 3.88 15.06 5.15
N PRO A 92 4.04 15.96 6.13
CA PRO A 92 4.79 17.18 5.88
C PRO A 92 6.21 16.81 5.46
N MET A 93 6.72 17.39 4.37
CA MET A 93 8.16 17.37 4.13
C MET A 93 8.79 18.31 5.15
N LEU A 94 9.09 17.78 6.34
CA LEU A 94 9.75 18.50 7.44
C LEU A 94 11.25 18.75 7.17
N LEU A 95 11.74 18.40 5.97
CA LEU A 95 13.04 18.81 5.46
C LEU A 95 12.96 20.30 5.07
N LEU A 96 12.84 21.14 6.10
CA LEU A 96 13.01 22.60 6.18
C LEU A 96 13.17 23.37 4.83
N THR A 97 12.33 24.40 4.64
CA THR A 97 12.46 25.56 3.70
C THR A 97 11.75 25.54 2.32
N SER A 98 10.45 25.28 2.24
CA SER A 98 9.66 25.76 1.09
C SER A 98 8.60 26.76 1.53
N ASN A 99 8.49 27.88 0.80
CA ASN A 99 7.37 28.81 0.92
C ASN A 99 6.71 28.91 -0.47
N PRO A 100 5.51 28.36 -0.68
CA PRO A 100 4.65 27.71 0.31
C PRO A 100 5.16 26.32 0.76
N PRO A 101 4.71 25.83 1.94
CA PRO A 101 5.07 24.51 2.43
C PRO A 101 4.63 23.43 1.45
N GLN A 102 5.40 22.33 1.38
CA GLN A 102 5.06 21.17 0.57
C GLN A 102 4.68 19.97 1.45
N TRP A 103 3.66 19.23 1.02
CA TRP A 103 3.28 17.94 1.58
C TRP A 103 3.58 16.83 0.58
N ARG A 104 4.06 15.70 1.09
CA ARG A 104 4.08 14.45 0.35
C ARG A 104 2.79 13.70 0.64
N ILE A 105 2.00 13.48 -0.39
CA ILE A 105 0.78 12.68 -0.32
C ILE A 105 1.01 11.32 -0.94
N GLY A 106 0.42 10.30 -0.32
CA GLY A 106 0.36 8.94 -0.86
C GLY A 106 -1.09 8.49 -0.98
N PHE A 107 -1.42 7.85 -2.09
CA PHE A 107 -2.75 7.29 -2.31
C PHE A 107 -2.68 6.09 -3.24
N ARG A 108 -3.68 5.21 -3.16
CA ARG A 108 -3.83 4.08 -4.08
C ARG A 108 -5.05 4.27 -4.96
N LEU A 109 -4.84 4.07 -6.26
CA LEU A 109 -5.89 3.82 -7.24
C LEU A 109 -5.76 2.37 -7.67
N ASP A 110 -6.83 1.61 -7.48
CA ASP A 110 -6.91 0.19 -7.79
C ASP A 110 -5.77 -0.59 -7.10
N HIS A 111 -4.74 -1.03 -7.83
CA HIS A 111 -3.58 -1.74 -7.30
C HIS A 111 -2.29 -0.91 -7.34
N THR A 112 -2.35 0.34 -7.81
CA THR A 112 -1.17 1.20 -8.00
C THR A 112 -1.08 2.23 -6.89
N ARG A 113 0.03 2.19 -6.14
CA ARG A 113 0.35 3.21 -5.15
C ARG A 113 1.03 4.39 -5.85
N TYR A 114 0.48 5.58 -5.65
CA TYR A 114 1.02 6.84 -6.13
C TYR A 114 1.54 7.67 -4.98
N VAL A 115 2.59 8.44 -5.25
CA VAL A 115 3.15 9.42 -4.33
C VAL A 115 3.34 10.73 -5.08
N ALA A 116 2.91 11.84 -4.50
CA ALA A 116 3.07 13.16 -5.12
C ALA A 116 3.49 14.21 -4.09
N SER A 117 4.19 15.24 -4.54
CA SER A 117 4.43 16.45 -3.76
C SER A 117 3.42 17.51 -4.17
N VAL A 118 2.74 18.11 -3.19
CA VAL A 118 1.76 19.19 -3.42
C VAL A 118 2.14 20.42 -2.61
N PHE A 119 1.91 21.59 -3.19
CA PHE A 119 2.04 22.86 -2.48
C PHE A 119 0.80 23.12 -1.63
N VAL A 120 1.04 23.55 -0.41
CA VAL A 120 0.00 23.81 0.58
C VAL A 120 -0.22 25.31 0.67
N THR A 121 -1.37 25.75 0.19
CA THR A 121 -1.72 27.17 0.15
C THR A 121 -2.73 27.55 1.22
N ASP A 122 -3.18 26.59 2.04
CA ASP A 122 -4.28 26.74 2.99
C ASP A 122 -4.06 25.85 4.24
N ASP A 123 -2.82 25.83 4.76
CA ASP A 123 -2.47 25.17 6.04
C ASP A 123 -3.04 26.01 7.19
N PRO A 124 -3.98 25.49 8.00
CA PRO A 124 -4.45 26.23 9.16
C PRO A 124 -3.28 26.48 10.13
N PRO A 125 -3.24 27.64 10.82
CA PRO A 125 -2.20 27.93 11.80
C PRO A 125 -2.13 26.82 12.85
N ARG A 126 -0.97 26.17 12.98
CA ARG A 126 -0.75 25.23 14.07
C ARG A 126 -0.42 26.01 15.35
N PRO A 127 -1.06 25.70 16.49
CA PRO A 127 -0.71 26.34 17.75
C PRO A 127 0.77 26.07 18.04
N ALA A 128 1.54 27.15 18.16
CA ALA A 128 2.92 27.07 18.61
C ALA A 128 2.94 26.68 20.11
N PRO A 129 3.92 25.90 20.57
CA PRO A 129 4.08 25.66 21.99
C PRO A 129 4.25 27.00 22.71
N VAL A 130 3.44 27.21 23.76
CA VAL A 130 3.59 28.37 24.66
C VAL A 130 4.94 28.21 25.35
N ARG A 131 5.81 29.22 25.17
CA ARG A 131 7.09 29.31 25.88
C ARG A 131 6.90 29.81 27.29
#